data_AF-A0A0B7IRZ5-F1
#
_entry.id   AF-A0A0B7IRZ5-F1
#
_cell.length_a   1.000
_cell.length_b   1.000
_cell.length_c   1.000
_cell.angle_alpha   90.00
_cell.angle_beta   90.00
_cell.angle_gamma   90.00
#
_symmetry.space_group_name_H-M   'P 1'
#
loop_
_entity.id
_entity.type
_entity.pdbx_description
1 polymer ?
#
loop_
_entity_poly.entity_id
_entity_poly.type
_entity_poly.pdbx_seq_one_letter_code
_entity_poly.pdbx_strand_id
1 'polypeptide(L)'
;MEDYKEIIKEMLLRDFSPLSFGEGRGEELSLTTFEILQMVQGIIPSTPINEHDVFEALKECGFEYKLVSFQHITDDQELIYYGYRWVLWKKK
;
A
#
# COMPACT_ATOMS: atom_id res chain seq x y z
N MET A 1 20.25 -15.75 3.23
CA MET A 1 19.03 -15.56 2.44
C MET A 1 18.73 -14.08 2.57
N GLU A 2 18.71 -13.32 1.47
CA GLU A 2 18.32 -11.91 1.55
C GLU A 2 16.88 -11.84 2.02
N ASP A 3 16.66 -11.13 3.12
CA ASP A 3 15.32 -10.93 3.65
C ASP A 3 14.69 -9.75 2.93
N TYR A 4 14.20 -10.04 1.73
CA TYR A 4 13.55 -9.03 0.90
C TYR A 4 12.35 -8.40 1.60
N LYS A 5 11.71 -9.10 2.55
CA LYS A 5 10.61 -8.55 3.34
C LYS A 5 11.10 -7.41 4.24
N GLU A 6 12.26 -7.57 4.88
CA GLU A 6 12.88 -6.47 5.65
C GLU A 6 13.19 -5.27 4.77
N ILE A 7 13.70 -5.47 3.56
CA ILE A 7 13.98 -4.39 2.62
C ILE A 7 12.68 -3.67 2.22
N ILE A 8 11.59 -4.41 1.95
CA ILE A 8 10.26 -3.82 1.67
C ILE A 8 9.80 -2.96 2.85
N LYS A 9 9.90 -3.49 4.08
CA LYS A 9 9.53 -2.77 5.30
C LYS A 9 10.34 -1.49 5.46
N GLU A 10 11.66 -1.54 5.25
CA GLU A 10 12.53 -0.37 5.29
C GLU A 10 12.15 0.67 4.24
N MET A 11 11.91 0.27 2.99
CA MET A 11 11.49 1.17 1.91
C MET A 11 10.15 1.84 2.24
N LEU A 12 9.16 1.06 2.68
CA LEU A 12 7.84 1.56 3.06
C LEU A 12 7.91 2.52 4.25
N LEU A 13 8.64 2.17 5.31
CA LEU A 13 8.78 3.01 6.49
C LEU A 13 9.66 4.24 6.26
N ARG A 14 10.55 4.22 5.26
CA ARG A 14 11.34 5.39 4.90
C ARG A 14 10.46 6.48 4.29
N ASP A 15 9.64 6.11 3.30
CA ASP A 15 8.86 7.06 2.49
C ASP A 15 7.43 7.28 3.03
N PHE A 16 6.87 6.30 3.74
CA PHE A 16 5.51 6.31 4.28
C PHE A 16 5.46 6.10 5.81
N SER A 17 4.35 6.49 6.42
CA SER A 17 4.10 6.33 7.84
C SER A 17 2.80 5.54 8.12
N PRO A 18 2.81 4.54 9.02
CA PRO A 18 1.61 3.78 9.43
C PRO A 18 0.78 4.60 10.42
N LEU A 19 -0.55 4.67 10.24
CA LEU A 19 -1.51 5.61 10.89
C LEU A 19 -1.31 5.84 12.40
N SER A 20 -0.80 4.83 13.10
CA SER A 20 -0.47 4.81 14.53
C SER A 20 0.60 5.82 15.00
N PHE A 21 1.36 6.46 14.11
CA PHE A 21 2.28 7.54 14.47
C PHE A 21 1.64 8.92 14.23
N GLY A 22 1.33 9.63 15.32
CA GLY A 22 0.49 10.83 15.41
C GLY A 22 0.69 11.96 14.39
N GLU A 23 -0.28 12.88 14.44
CA GLU A 23 -0.53 14.03 13.57
C GLU A 23 0.74 14.75 13.07
N GLY A 24 1.02 14.60 11.77
CA GLY A 24 2.14 15.25 11.10
C GLY A 24 2.38 14.76 9.68
N ARG A 25 1.32 14.31 8.99
CA ARG A 25 1.43 13.56 7.73
C ARG A 25 1.29 14.45 6.52
N GLY A 26 2.05 14.14 5.47
CA GLY A 26 1.89 14.72 4.15
C GLY A 26 0.62 14.19 3.47
N GLU A 27 0.74 13.82 2.21
CA GLU A 27 -0.39 13.33 1.40
C GLU A 27 -0.82 11.90 1.79
N GLU A 28 -2.13 11.67 1.87
CA GLU A 28 -2.71 10.34 2.05
C GLU A 28 -2.83 9.64 0.69
N LEU A 29 -2.35 8.41 0.59
CA LEU A 29 -2.46 7.55 -0.58
C LEU A 29 -3.26 6.30 -0.24
N SER A 30 -4.18 5.94 -1.15
CA SER A 30 -4.99 4.73 -1.03
C SER A 30 -4.63 3.74 -2.14
N LEU A 31 -3.88 2.69 -1.78
CA LEU A 31 -3.29 1.75 -2.74
C LEU A 31 -3.70 0.29 -2.44
N THR A 32 -3.73 -0.53 -3.47
CA THR A 32 -3.86 -1.99 -3.38
C THR A 32 -2.51 -2.63 -3.09
N THR A 33 -2.53 -3.88 -2.60
CA THR A 33 -1.29 -4.66 -2.40
C THR A 33 -0.50 -4.80 -3.70
N PHE A 34 -1.19 -4.95 -4.83
CA PHE A 34 -0.59 -5.04 -6.15
C PHE A 34 0.12 -3.75 -6.56
N GLU A 35 -0.51 -2.59 -6.36
CA GLU A 35 0.13 -1.28 -6.66
C GLU A 35 1.40 -1.08 -5.81
N ILE A 36 1.38 -1.49 -4.54
CA ILE A 36 2.55 -1.41 -3.67
C ILE A 36 3.64 -2.40 -4.11
N LEU A 37 3.26 -3.61 -4.54
CA LEU A 37 4.20 -4.57 -5.13
C LEU A 37 4.88 -3.99 -6.37
N GLN A 38 4.13 -3.33 -7.26
CA GLN A 38 4.69 -2.65 -8.43
C GLN A 38 5.67 -1.52 -8.07
N MET A 39 5.49 -0.85 -6.94
CA MET A 39 6.41 0.20 -6.47
C MET A 39 7.78 -0.33 -6.03
N VAL A 40 7.82 -1.54 -5.45
CA VAL A 40 9.07 -2.17 -5.00
C VAL A 40 9.72 -3.02 -6.10
N GLN A 41 8.92 -3.50 -7.04
CA GLN A 41 9.39 -4.19 -8.25
C GLN A 41 10.19 -3.21 -9.11
N GLY A 42 11.46 -3.57 -9.37
CA GLY A 42 12.43 -2.71 -10.07
C GLY A 42 13.63 -2.35 -9.20
N ILE A 43 13.46 -2.31 -7.88
CA ILE A 43 14.57 -2.34 -6.92
C ILE A 43 14.78 -3.76 -6.42
N ILE A 44 13.69 -4.45 -6.08
CA ILE A 44 13.75 -5.82 -5.59
C ILE A 44 13.38 -6.79 -6.73
N PRO A 45 14.15 -7.88 -6.93
CA PRO A 45 13.87 -8.86 -7.98
C PRO A 45 12.45 -9.44 -7.87
N SER A 46 11.80 -9.64 -9.02
CA SER A 46 10.42 -10.16 -9.11
C SER A 46 10.22 -11.56 -8.54
N THR A 47 11.31 -12.28 -8.27
CA THR A 47 11.31 -13.59 -7.62
C THR A 47 12.30 -13.55 -6.47
N PRO A 48 11.91 -13.93 -5.24
CA PRO A 48 10.69 -14.67 -4.86
C PRO A 48 9.49 -13.84 -4.37
N ILE A 49 9.51 -12.50 -4.46
CA ILE A 49 8.51 -11.63 -3.81
C ILE A 49 7.18 -11.62 -4.57
N ASN A 50 6.09 -11.74 -3.83
CA ASN A 50 4.74 -11.65 -4.35
C ASN A 50 3.83 -10.80 -3.45
N GLU A 51 2.53 -10.74 -3.77
CA GLU A 51 1.55 -9.94 -3.01
C GLU A 51 1.43 -10.37 -1.55
N HIS A 52 1.63 -11.66 -1.25
CA HIS A 52 1.60 -12.17 0.12
C HIS A 52 2.70 -11.54 0.98
N ASP A 53 3.93 -11.46 0.46
CA ASP A 53 5.06 -10.87 1.18
C ASP A 53 4.83 -9.39 1.47
N VAL A 54 4.28 -8.65 0.49
CA VAL A 54 3.92 -7.23 0.64
C VAL A 54 2.80 -7.05 1.66
N PHE A 55 1.78 -7.92 1.63
CA PHE A 55 0.70 -7.92 2.61
C PHE A 55 1.23 -8.13 4.03
N GLU A 56 2.09 -9.13 4.24
CA GLU A 56 2.70 -9.39 5.53
C GLU A 56 3.56 -8.21 5.99
N ALA A 57 4.40 -7.65 5.12
CA ALA A 57 5.21 -6.47 5.42
C ALA A 57 4.35 -5.28 5.86
N LEU A 58 3.25 -4.99 5.15
CA LEU A 58 2.33 -3.91 5.51
C LEU A 58 1.66 -4.13 6.86
N LYS A 59 1.24 -5.37 7.16
CA LYS A 59 0.66 -5.74 8.46
C LYS A 59 1.67 -5.60 9.58
N GLU A 60 2.90 -6.08 9.41
CA GLU A 60 3.97 -6.00 10.40
C GLU A 60 4.39 -4.56 10.67
N CYS A 61 4.43 -3.71 9.64
CA CYS A 61 4.69 -2.28 9.79
C CYS A 61 3.53 -1.49 10.43
N GLY A 62 2.37 -2.11 10.62
CA GLY A 62 1.21 -1.46 11.24
C GLY A 62 0.43 -0.52 10.29
N PHE A 63 0.56 -0.69 8.98
CA PHE A 63 -0.31 0.02 8.04
C PHE A 63 -1.76 -0.46 8.19
N GLU A 64 -2.70 0.45 7.91
CA GLU A 64 -4.14 0.18 7.99
C GLU A 64 -4.73 0.11 6.59
N TYR A 65 -5.89 -0.55 6.46
CA TYR A 65 -6.69 -0.52 5.25
C TYR A 65 -8.10 -0.03 5.55
N LYS A 66 -8.71 0.67 4.60
CA LYS A 66 -10.07 1.19 4.70
C LYS A 66 -10.90 0.79 3.49
N LEU A 67 -12.23 0.76 3.68
CA LEU A 67 -13.17 0.60 2.59
C LEU A 67 -13.27 1.92 1.83
N VAL A 68 -13.03 1.89 0.52
CA VAL A 68 -13.11 3.05 -0.38
C VAL A 68 -14.20 2.77 -1.41
N SER A 69 -15.02 3.78 -1.70
CA SER A 69 -16.01 3.71 -2.79
C SER A 69 -15.47 4.33 -4.07
N PHE A 70 -15.73 3.67 -5.20
CA PHE A 70 -15.36 4.10 -6.54
C PHE A 70 -16.64 4.34 -7.33
N GLN A 71 -16.78 5.53 -7.89
CA GLN A 71 -17.84 5.84 -8.84
C GLN A 71 -17.32 5.50 -10.23
N HIS A 72 -18.01 4.57 -10.89
CA HIS A 72 -17.79 4.30 -12.31
C HIS A 72 -19.01 4.83 -13.06
N ILE A 73 -18.80 5.92 -13.80
CA ILE A 73 -19.83 6.52 -14.65
C ILE A 73 -19.69 5.88 -16.02
N THR A 74 -20.67 5.06 -16.39
CA THR A 74 -20.86 4.62 -17.78
C THR A 74 -21.96 5.44 -18.44
N ASP A 75 -22.03 5.45 -19.78
CA ASP A 75 -23.01 6.22 -20.54
C ASP A 75 -24.48 5.93 -20.16
N ASP A 76 -24.77 4.76 -19.57
CA ASP A 76 -26.13 4.34 -19.21
C ASP A 76 -26.39 4.19 -17.70
N GLN A 77 -25.36 4.10 -16.84
CA GLN A 77 -25.53 3.87 -15.38
C GLN A 77 -24.37 4.42 -14.54
N GLU A 78 -24.71 5.01 -13.38
CA GLU A 78 -23.76 5.26 -12.28
C GLU A 78 -23.68 4.02 -11.39
N LEU A 79 -22.51 3.37 -11.38
CA LEU A 79 -22.25 2.21 -10.51
C LEU A 79 -21.27 2.61 -9.41
N ILE A 80 -21.64 2.31 -8.16
CA ILE A 80 -20.78 2.49 -6.99
C ILE A 80 -20.19 1.11 -6.62
N TYR A 81 -18.87 0.99 -6.71
CA TYR A 81 -18.14 -0.17 -6.26
C TYR A 81 -17.43 0.14 -4.94
N TYR A 82 -17.25 -0.88 -4.11
CA TYR A 82 -16.48 -0.78 -2.86
C TYR A 82 -15.27 -1.69 -2.93
N GLY A 83 -14.12 -1.21 -2.47
CA GLY A 83 -12.90 -1.98 -2.40
C GLY A 83 -12.06 -1.60 -1.19
N TYR A 84 -11.41 -2.58 -0.56
CA TYR A 84 -10.45 -2.32 0.49
C TYR A 84 -9.13 -1.84 -0.11
N ARG A 85 -8.56 -0.78 0.47
CA ARG A 85 -7.25 -0.24 0.10
C ARG A 85 -6.42 0.07 1.33
N TRP A 86 -5.11 -0.15 1.22
CA TRP A 86 -4.13 0.31 2.19
C TRP A 86 -4.07 1.81 2.24
N VAL A 87 -3.95 2.35 3.45
CA VAL A 87 -3.79 3.78 3.71
C VAL A 87 -2.34 4.04 4.05
N LEU A 88 -1.65 4.73 3.15
CA LEU A 88 -0.26 5.13 3.31
C LEU A 88 -0.20 6.64 3.43
N TRP A 89 0.66 7.14 4.31
CA TRP A 89 0.84 8.57 4.47
C TRP A 89 2.25 8.94 4.08
N LYS A 90 2.39 9.70 3.01
CA LYS A 90 3.70 10.12 2.50
C LYS A 90 4.31 11.12 3.48
N LYS A 91 5.56 10.87 3.88
CA LYS A 91 6.32 11.81 4.71
C LYS A 91 6.68 13.05 3.88
N LYS A 92 6.69 14.23 4.50
CA LYS A 92 7.11 15.48 3.87
C LYS A 92 8.63 15.58 3.78
#